data_AF-A0A2W6DQA1-F1
#
_entry.id   AF-A0A2W6DQA1-F1
#
_cell.length_a   1.000
_cell.length_b   1.000
_cell.length_c   1.000
_cell.angle_alpha   90.00
_cell.angle_beta   90.00
_cell.angle_gamma   90.00
#
_symmetry.space_group_name_H-M   'P 1'
#
loop_
_entity.id
_entity.type
_entity.pdbx_description
1 polymer ?
#
loop_
_entity_poly.entity_id
_entity_poly.type
_entity_poly.pdbx_seq_one_letter_code
_entity_poly.pdbx_strand_id
1 'polypeptide(L)' 'MAARGLSNPAIAQALFLTLKTIEMHLTSAYRKLDIASRGELAAELGTDPGTSDATRRPQPRLEVA' A
#
# COMPACT_ATOMS: atom_id res chain seq x y z
N MET A 1 2.58 5.00 5.03
CA MET A 1 1.76 3.76 5.09
C MET A 1 2.24 2.71 4.10
N ALA A 2 2.33 3.02 2.80
CA ALA A 2 2.78 2.04 1.80
C ALA A 2 4.23 1.57 1.98
N ALA A 3 5.18 2.50 2.15
CA ALA A 3 6.58 2.21 2.45
C ALA A 3 6.78 1.45 3.77
N ARG A 4 5.82 1.58 4.70
CA ARG A 4 5.80 0.88 6.00
C ARG A 4 5.14 -0.51 5.92
N GLY A 5 4.90 -1.04 4.72
CA GLY A 5 4.38 -2.40 4.54
C GLY A 5 2.86 -2.58 4.57
N LEU A 6 2.06 -1.54 4.83
CA LEU A 6 0.59 -1.69 4.80
C LEU A 6 0.11 -2.04 3.39
N SER A 7 -0.89 -2.92 3.25
CA SER A 7 -1.47 -3.26 1.94
C SER A 7 -2.35 -2.14 1.37
N ASN A 8 -2.54 -2.09 0.04
CA ASN A 8 -3.41 -1.08 -0.59
C ASN A 8 -4.86 -1.11 -0.06
N PRO A 9 -5.49 -2.27 0.20
CA PRO A 9 -6.79 -2.33 0.87
C PRO A 9 -6.80 -1.74 2.27
N ALA A 10 -5.77 -2.00 3.10
CA ALA A 10 -5.68 -1.42 4.43
C ALA A 10 -5.53 0.11 4.37
N ILE A 11 -4.74 0.62 3.43
CA ILE A 11 -4.58 2.07 3.20
C ILE A 11 -5.89 2.70 2.72
N ALA A 12 -6.57 2.04 1.78
CA ALA A 12 -7.86 2.49 1.26
C ALA A 12 -8.91 2.61 2.38
N GLN A 13 -9.01 1.61 3.25
CA GLN A 13 -9.89 1.64 4.41
C GLN A 13 -9.51 2.75 5.40
N ALA A 14 -8.23 2.86 5.75
CA ALA A 14 -7.76 3.86 6.71
C ALA A 14 -7.98 5.31 6.25
N LEU A 15 -8.02 5.53 4.93
CA LEU A 15 -8.22 6.85 4.33
C LEU A 15 -9.62 7.06 3.75
N PHE A 16 -10.52 6.08 3.85
CA PHE A 16 -11.86 6.08 3.21
C PHE A 16 -11.80 6.35 1.69
N LEU A 17 -10.81 5.79 1.02
CA LEU A 17 -10.59 5.91 -0.43
C LEU A 17 -10.83 4.60 -1.16
N THR A 18 -10.97 4.67 -2.49
CA THR A 18 -11.04 3.46 -3.32
C THR A 18 -9.65 2.85 -3.55
N LEU A 19 -9.58 1.54 -3.82
CA LEU A 19 -8.35 0.87 -4.23
C LEU A 19 -7.73 1.54 -5.46
N LYS A 20 -8.57 1.89 -6.44
CA LYS A 20 -8.13 2.52 -7.68
C LYS A 20 -7.44 3.86 -7.44
N THR A 21 -7.95 4.65 -6.49
CA THR A 21 -7.33 5.91 -6.07
C THR A 21 -5.94 5.66 -5.49
N ILE A 22 -5.78 4.66 -4.63
CA ILE A 22 -4.48 4.30 -4.06
C ILE A 22 -3.51 3.82 -5.15
N GLU A 23 -3.95 2.96 -6.07
CA GLU A 23 -3.12 2.49 -7.19
C GLU A 23 -2.65 3.62 -8.08
N MET A 24 -3.53 4.56 -8.41
CA MET A 24 -3.19 5.74 -9.22
C MET A 24 -2.13 6.58 -8.51
N HIS A 25 -2.32 6.88 -7.23
CA HIS A 25 -1.36 7.66 -6.45
C HIS A 25 0.00 6.96 -6.34
N LEU A 26 0.03 5.64 -6.10
CA LEU A 26 1.28 4.88 -6.06
C LEU A 26 1.97 4.86 -7.42
N THR A 27 1.23 4.67 -8.50
CA THR A 27 1.80 4.70 -9.86
C THR A 27 2.43 6.06 -10.16
N SER A 28 1.75 7.16 -9.82
CA SER A 28 2.32 8.50 -9.98
C SER A 28 3.53 8.73 -9.08
N ALA A 29 3.52 8.22 -7.84
CA ALA A 29 4.67 8.34 -6.94
C ALA A 29 5.88 7.57 -7.48
N TYR A 30 5.68 6.32 -7.89
CA TYR A 30 6.74 5.47 -8.46
C TYR A 30 7.37 6.12 -9.69
N ARG A 31 6.56 6.65 -10.61
CA ARG A 31 7.05 7.37 -11.79
C ARG A 31 7.82 8.65 -11.45
N LYS A 32 7.46 9.34 -10.37
CA LYS A 32 8.15 10.57 -9.94
C LYS A 32 9.48 10.28 -9.25
N LEU A 33 9.58 9.12 -8.60
CA LEU A 33 10.76 8.67 -7.89
C LEU A 33 11.67 7.80 -8.75
N ASP A 34 11.27 7.52 -10.00
CA ASP A 34 11.97 6.61 -10.93
C ASP A 34 12.21 5.20 -10.36
N ILE A 35 11.19 4.66 -9.68
CA ILE A 35 11.21 3.33 -9.08
C ILE A 35 10.12 2.43 -9.66
N ALA A 36 10.35 1.12 -9.63
CA ALA A 36 9.45 0.11 -10.15
C ALA A 36 8.67 -0.64 -9.07
N SER A 37 9.13 -0.63 -7.81
CA SER A 37 8.58 -1.50 -6.77
C SER A 37 8.30 -0.82 -5.43
N ARG A 38 7.43 -1.47 -4.63
CA ARG A 38 7.15 -1.06 -3.25
C ARG A 38 8.37 -1.21 -2.33
N GLY A 39 9.25 -2.17 -2.64
CA GLY A 39 10.51 -2.38 -1.91
C GLY A 39 11.47 -1.22 -2.14
N GLU A 40 11.59 -0.78 -3.40
CA GLU A 40 12.34 0.44 -3.74
C GLU A 40 11.74 1.68 -3.09
N LEU A 41 10.41 1.78 -3.01
CA LEU A 41 9.76 2.89 -2.28
C LEU A 41 10.18 2.92 -0.80
N ALA A 42 10.30 1.76 -0.15
CA ALA A 42 10.72 1.68 1.24
C ALA A 42 12.20 2.09 1.41
N ALA A 43 13.06 1.60 0.51
CA ALA A 43 14.48 1.94 0.48
C ALA A 43 14.71 3.45 0.23
N GLU A 44 14.04 4.03 -0.76
CA GLU A 44 14.18 5.45 -1.14
C GLU A 44 13.68 6.39 -0.04
N LEU A 45 12.64 6.00 0.69
CA LEU A 45 12.10 6.77 1.82
C LEU A 45 12.81 6.48 3.14
N GLY A 46 13.89 5.69 3.15
CA GLY A 46 14.63 5.34 4.37
C GLY A 46 13.77 4.65 5.43
N THR A 47 12.70 3.95 5.00
CA THR A 47 11.85 3.18 5.90
C THR A 47 12.42 1.77 5.99
N ASP A 48 12.90 1.40 7.18
CA ASP A 48 13.33 0.04 7.46
C ASP A 48 12.23 -0.97 7.05
N PRO A 49 12.52 -1.97 6.20
CA PRO A 49 11.52 -2.96 5.76
C PRO A 49 11.06 -3.94 6.86
N GLY A 50 11.33 -3.62 8.14
CA GLY A 50 11.16 -4.48 9.30
C GLY A 50 9.72 -4.66 9.84
N THR A 51 8.69 -4.45 9.04
CA THR A 51 7.32 -4.88 9.42
C THR A 51 6.59 -5.38 8.18
N SER A 52 7.06 -6.50 7.65
CA SER A 52 6.26 -7.37 6.79
C SER A 52 5.06 -7.83 7.60
N ASP A 53 3.92 -7.16 7.41
CA ASP A 53 2.66 -7.53 8.03
C ASP A 53 2.35 -9.00 7.70
N ALA A 54 2.45 -9.85 8.72
CA ALA A 54 2.23 -11.29 8.71
C ALA A 54 0.75 -11.66 8.50
N THR A 55 0.00 -10.83 7.79
CA THR A 55 -1.46 -10.89 7.74
C THR A 55 -1.93 -11.14 6.32
N ARG A 56 -1.62 -12.35 5.82
CA ARG A 56 -2.46 -13.06 4.83
C ARG A 56 -3.81 -13.45 5.46
N ARG A 57 -4.44 -12.57 6.25
CA ARG A 57 -5.84 -12.79 6.64
C ARG A 57 -6.71 -12.40 5.44
N PRO A 58 -7.54 -13.31 4.92
CA PRO A 58 -8.57 -12.91 3.97
C PRO A 58 -9.48 -11.91 4.68
N GLN A 59 -9.59 -10.70 4.14
CA GLN A 59 -10.60 -9.74 4.57
C GLN A 59 -11.98 -10.36 4.25
N PRO A 60 -12.89 -10.51 5.23
CA PRO A 60 -14.22 -11.05 4.97
C PRO A 60 -14.94 -10.10 4.00
N ARG A 61 -15.49 -10.67 2.93
CA ARG A 61 -16.32 -9.94 1.98
C ARG A 61 -17.52 -9.41 2.75
N LEU A 62 -17.64 -8.09 2.86
CA LEU A 62 -18.83 -7.44 3.40
C LEU A 62 -19.98 -7.76 2.41
N GLU A 63 -20.69 -8.86 2.64
CA GLU A 63 -22.00 -9.08 2.02
C GLU A 63 -23.01 -8.19 2.73
N VAL A 64 -23.47 -7.17 2.02
CA VAL A 64 -24.64 -6.38 2.36
C VAL A 64 -25.86 -7.15 1.87
N ALA A 65 -26.71 -7.55 2.83
CA ALA A 65 -28.04 -8.12 2.62
C ALA A 65 -29.05 -7.03 2.23
#